data_AF-A0A968JAY7-F1
#
_entry.id   AF-A0A968JAY7-F1
#
_cell.length_a   1.000
_cell.length_b   1.000
_cell.length_c   1.000
_cell.angle_alpha   90.00
_cell.angle_beta   90.00
_cell.angle_gamma   90.00
#
_symmetry.space_group_name_H-M   'P 1'
#
loop_
_entity.id
_entity.type
_entity.pdbx_description
1 polymer ?
#
loop_
_entity_poly.entity_id
_entity_poly.type
_entity_poly.pdbx_seq_one_letter_code
_entity_poly.pdbx_strand_id
1 'polypeptide(L)'
;MWFSSNVASTSVDNTEVTTWLRVENGTANNLTSVSGSGAILQTNELDGKPVVTLNTSRYLNNSLNVGNNFTMFSVSRYNGGTHGRLISSINNNWLFGYHAAFEDRFYFEGWVHQPNQAPDTIWDQYTGSSNGSISTVARNGVQLASNSCGSCWAKRYLS
;
A
#
# COMPACT_ATOMS: atom_id res chain seq x y z
N MET A 1 2.73 2.36 12.23
CA MET A 1 2.20 3.68 11.82
C MET A 1 0.80 3.48 11.27
N TRP A 2 -0.10 4.44 11.46
CA TRP A 2 -1.51 4.31 11.04
C TRP A 2 -1.96 5.57 10.29
N PHE A 3 -2.56 5.36 9.12
CA PHE A 3 -3.18 6.39 8.29
C PHE A 3 -4.66 6.04 8.13
N SER A 4 -5.54 6.98 8.46
CA SER A 4 -6.98 6.84 8.29
C SER A 4 -7.53 8.01 7.51
N SER A 5 -8.43 7.73 6.57
CA SER A 5 -9.17 8.72 5.80
C SER A 5 -10.01 9.66 6.66
N ASN A 6 -10.34 9.26 7.90
CA ASN A 6 -11.00 10.13 8.89
C ASN A 6 -10.13 11.34 9.32
N VAL A 7 -8.82 11.31 9.05
CA VAL A 7 -7.85 12.34 9.47
C VAL A 7 -7.13 12.95 8.25
N ALA A 8 -7.68 12.78 7.05
CA ALA A 8 -7.22 13.53 5.88
C ALA A 8 -7.56 15.02 6.05
N SER A 9 -6.63 15.92 5.71
CA SER A 9 -6.57 17.31 6.19
C SER A 9 -7.73 18.25 5.81
N THR A 10 -8.76 17.79 5.11
CA THR A 10 -10.03 18.51 4.91
C THR A 10 -11.14 17.48 4.75
N SER A 11 -12.03 17.33 5.74
CA SER A 11 -13.15 16.39 5.71
C SER A 11 -14.30 16.88 4.81
N VAL A 12 -13.98 17.23 3.56
CA VAL A 12 -14.94 17.67 2.55
C VAL A 12 -14.94 16.63 1.43
N ASP A 13 -16.13 16.24 0.98
CA ASP A 13 -16.26 15.25 -0.08
C ASP A 13 -15.68 15.75 -1.41
N ASN A 14 -15.05 14.85 -2.15
CA ASN A 14 -14.47 15.10 -3.47
C ASN A 14 -13.42 16.23 -3.48
N THR A 15 -12.71 16.44 -2.38
CA THR A 15 -11.58 17.39 -2.31
C THR A 15 -10.24 16.68 -2.30
N GLU A 16 -9.22 17.45 -2.63
CA GLU A 16 -7.86 16.96 -2.70
C GLU A 16 -7.23 16.83 -1.31
N VAL A 17 -6.64 15.66 -1.07
CA VAL A 17 -5.79 15.37 0.08
C VAL A 17 -4.35 15.49 -0.37
N THR A 18 -3.71 16.62 -0.05
CA THR A 18 -2.28 16.86 -0.31
C THR A 18 -1.39 16.40 0.84
N THR A 19 -1.96 16.24 2.03
CA THR A 19 -1.28 15.69 3.22
C THR A 19 -2.21 14.71 3.93
N TRP A 20 -1.78 13.47 4.03
CA TRP A 20 -2.44 12.45 4.85
C TRP A 20 -1.70 12.34 6.18
N LEU A 21 -2.35 12.84 7.23
CA LEU A 21 -1.80 12.87 8.58
C LEU A 21 -1.70 11.46 9.15
N ARG A 22 -0.56 11.16 9.77
CA ARG A 22 -0.44 10.03 10.69
C ARG A 22 -1.24 10.33 11.94
N VAL A 23 -1.99 9.34 12.45
CA VAL A 23 -2.92 9.50 13.58
C VAL A 23 -2.23 9.68 14.95
N GLU A 24 -0.90 9.53 15.03
CA GLU A 24 -0.13 9.71 16.26
C GLU A 24 0.59 11.06 16.21
N ASN A 25 0.08 12.04 16.99
CA ASN A 25 0.57 13.41 17.20
C ASN A 25 2.01 13.70 16.72
N GLY A 26 2.12 14.29 15.52
CA GLY A 26 3.37 14.81 14.97
C GLY A 26 3.32 15.00 13.46
N THR A 27 4.19 15.86 12.91
CA THR A 27 4.35 16.08 11.46
C THR A 27 5.26 15.05 10.79
N ALA A 28 5.95 14.22 11.57
CA ALA A 28 6.91 13.25 11.05
C ALA A 28 6.21 12.08 10.34
N ASN A 29 6.68 11.78 9.12
CA ASN A 29 6.25 10.66 8.28
C ASN A 29 4.82 10.75 7.74
N ASN A 30 4.22 11.95 7.68
CA ASN A 30 2.99 12.18 6.90
C ASN A 30 3.21 11.80 5.44
N LEU A 31 2.17 11.29 4.78
CA LEU A 31 2.21 11.11 3.33
C LEU A 31 1.82 12.44 2.67
N THR A 32 2.69 12.99 1.83
CA THR A 32 2.46 14.25 1.14
C THR A 32 2.43 14.05 -0.38
N SER A 33 1.65 14.88 -1.07
CA SER A 33 1.68 14.96 -2.53
C SER A 33 2.93 15.69 -2.98
N VAL A 34 3.63 15.17 -3.98
CA VAL A 34 4.88 15.80 -4.49
C VAL A 34 4.63 16.70 -5.71
N SER A 35 3.56 16.46 -6.47
CA SER A 35 3.26 17.16 -7.73
C SER A 35 2.10 18.17 -7.65
N GLY A 36 1.59 18.46 -6.45
CA GLY A 36 0.47 19.40 -6.25
C GLY A 36 -0.91 18.88 -6.70
N SER A 37 -1.00 17.65 -7.21
CA SER A 37 -2.26 16.90 -7.37
C SER A 37 -2.23 15.68 -6.45
N GLY A 38 -2.73 15.87 -5.24
CA GLY A 38 -2.92 14.85 -4.23
C GLY A 38 -4.05 13.87 -4.56
N ALA A 39 -4.27 12.97 -3.60
CA ALA A 39 -5.33 11.98 -3.65
C ALA A 39 -6.71 12.64 -3.52
N ILE A 40 -7.80 11.95 -3.86
CA ILE A 40 -9.16 12.48 -3.68
C ILE A 40 -9.84 11.81 -2.49
N LEU A 41 -10.38 12.60 -1.57
CA LEU A 41 -11.22 12.10 -0.49
C LEU A 41 -12.63 11.84 -1.01
N GLN A 42 -13.13 10.62 -0.80
CA GLN A 42 -14.54 10.28 -0.97
C GLN A 42 -15.09 9.90 0.40
N THR A 43 -16.19 10.50 0.84
CA THR A 43 -16.66 10.41 2.23
C THR A 43 -17.65 9.29 2.50
N ASN A 44 -18.18 8.63 1.46
CA ASN A 44 -19.27 7.66 1.56
C ASN A 44 -19.04 6.44 0.64
N GLU A 45 -17.93 5.71 0.82
CA GLU A 45 -17.53 4.63 -0.12
C GLU A 45 -17.50 3.23 0.51
N LEU A 46 -16.93 3.09 1.70
CA LEU A 46 -16.79 1.80 2.38
C LEU A 46 -17.78 1.72 3.53
N ASP A 47 -19.01 1.28 3.26
CA ASP A 47 -20.11 1.25 4.24
C ASP A 47 -20.28 2.59 4.96
N GLY A 48 -20.28 3.68 4.19
CA GLY A 48 -20.38 5.05 4.70
C GLY A 48 -19.12 5.60 5.36
N LYS A 49 -18.00 4.90 5.26
CA LYS A 49 -16.69 5.39 5.71
C LYS A 49 -15.95 6.11 4.58
N PRO A 50 -15.13 7.12 4.92
CA PRO A 50 -14.33 7.81 3.93
C PRO A 50 -13.20 6.94 3.39
N VAL A 51 -12.80 7.19 2.15
CA VAL A 51 -11.77 6.50 1.39
C VAL A 51 -10.91 7.54 0.67
N VAL A 52 -9.61 7.30 0.63
CA VAL A 52 -8.69 8.08 -0.20
C VAL A 52 -8.47 7.34 -1.51
N THR A 53 -8.76 8.00 -2.63
CA THR A 53 -8.58 7.44 -3.98
C THR A 53 -7.37 8.04 -4.69
N LEU A 54 -6.72 7.18 -5.47
CA LEU A 54 -5.44 7.43 -6.12
C LEU A 54 -5.56 7.02 -7.60
N ASN A 55 -4.69 7.57 -8.44
CA ASN A 55 -4.57 7.13 -9.83
C ASN A 55 -3.12 7.32 -10.32
N THR A 56 -2.86 7.06 -11.60
CA THR A 56 -1.50 7.16 -12.18
C THR A 56 -0.89 8.56 -12.13
N SER A 57 -1.68 9.61 -11.86
CA SER A 57 -1.23 11.00 -11.69
C SER A 57 -1.36 11.54 -10.25
N ARG A 58 -2.02 10.80 -9.35
CA ARG A 58 -2.35 11.23 -7.99
C ARG A 58 -1.84 10.21 -6.98
N TYR A 59 -0.79 10.55 -6.26
CA TYR A 59 -0.17 9.72 -5.24
C TYR A 59 0.32 10.54 -4.05
N LEU A 60 0.50 9.85 -2.92
CA LEU A 60 1.05 10.41 -1.69
C LEU A 60 2.26 9.57 -1.28
N ASN A 61 3.29 10.21 -0.75
CA ASN A 61 4.50 9.50 -0.35
C ASN A 61 5.16 10.11 0.89
N ASN A 62 6.10 9.39 1.48
CA ASN A 62 6.99 9.92 2.50
C ASN A 62 8.40 9.36 2.30
N SER A 63 9.38 9.93 2.99
CA SER A 63 10.77 9.48 2.96
C SER A 63 11.09 8.45 4.05
N LEU A 64 10.09 7.91 4.75
CA LEU A 64 10.32 6.95 5.82
C LEU A 64 10.90 5.66 5.22
N ASN A 65 12.10 5.31 5.65
CA ASN A 65 12.68 4.02 5.33
C ASN A 65 12.09 2.94 6.25
N VAL A 66 11.22 2.11 5.69
CA VAL A 66 10.75 0.89 6.32
C VAL A 66 11.70 -0.22 5.86
N GLY A 67 12.60 -0.64 6.76
CA GLY A 67 13.59 -1.67 6.47
C GLY A 67 12.98 -3.06 6.19
N ASN A 68 13.81 -4.09 6.15
CA ASN A 68 13.37 -5.46 5.85
C ASN A 68 12.61 -6.16 7.00
N ASN A 69 12.54 -5.54 8.18
CA ASN A 69 11.74 -5.99 9.32
C ASN A 69 10.55 -5.06 9.50
N PHE A 70 9.34 -5.56 9.22
CA PHE A 70 8.13 -4.76 9.26
C PHE A 70 6.88 -5.63 9.42
N THR A 71 5.80 -4.98 9.84
CA THR A 71 4.43 -5.47 9.68
C THR A 71 3.60 -4.33 9.10
N MET A 72 2.83 -4.62 8.06
CA MET A 72 1.93 -3.68 7.40
C MET A 72 0.61 -4.38 7.11
N PHE A 73 -0.47 -3.61 7.13
CA PHE A 73 -1.75 -4.04 6.57
C PHE A 73 -2.36 -2.88 5.77
N SER A 74 -3.23 -3.19 4.83
CA SER A 74 -4.03 -2.23 4.09
C SER A 74 -5.45 -2.73 3.92
N VAL A 75 -6.39 -1.80 3.81
CA VAL A 75 -7.74 -2.08 3.31
C VAL A 75 -7.88 -1.32 2.00
N SER A 76 -8.09 -2.04 0.92
CA SER A 76 -7.89 -1.50 -0.43
C SER A 76 -8.68 -2.29 -1.47
N ARG A 77 -8.97 -1.66 -2.61
CA ARG A 77 -9.49 -2.30 -3.82
C ARG A 77 -9.02 -1.53 -5.06
N TYR A 78 -9.11 -2.15 -6.23
CA TYR A 78 -9.23 -1.38 -7.46
C TYR A 78 -10.65 -0.82 -7.62
N ASN A 79 -10.77 0.30 -8.33
CA ASN A 79 -12.05 0.95 -8.63
C ASN A 79 -12.26 1.11 -10.15
N GLY A 80 -11.78 0.14 -10.94
CA GLY A 80 -11.79 0.15 -12.40
C GLY A 80 -10.66 0.96 -13.05
N GLY A 81 -10.71 1.09 -14.37
CA GLY A 81 -9.71 1.83 -15.16
C GLY A 81 -8.37 1.10 -15.30
N THR A 82 -7.27 1.86 -15.30
CA THR A 82 -5.92 1.32 -15.41
C THR A 82 -5.45 0.74 -14.07
N HIS A 83 -5.14 -0.55 -14.06
CA HIS A 83 -4.71 -1.26 -12.86
C HIS A 83 -3.18 -1.32 -12.74
N GLY A 84 -2.65 -0.68 -11.69
CA GLY A 84 -1.22 -0.61 -11.38
C GLY A 84 -0.92 -0.93 -9.92
N ARG A 85 0.24 -0.50 -9.41
CA ARG A 85 0.55 -0.62 -7.97
C ARG A 85 -0.30 0.38 -7.20
N LEU A 86 -0.84 -0.04 -6.05
CA LEU A 86 -1.55 0.86 -5.14
C LEU A 86 -0.66 1.34 -3.99
N ILE A 87 0.12 0.43 -3.41
CA ILE A 87 1.10 0.71 -2.34
C ILE A 87 2.46 0.17 -2.79
N SER A 88 3.47 1.03 -2.77
CA SER A 88 4.81 0.77 -3.31
C SER A 88 5.85 1.58 -2.55
N SER A 89 7.13 1.23 -2.73
CA SER A 89 8.26 2.08 -2.30
C SER A 89 8.69 3.04 -3.41
N ILE A 90 9.35 4.14 -3.00
CA ILE A 90 10.00 5.11 -3.89
C ILE A 90 11.41 4.65 -4.29
N ASN A 91 12.15 4.09 -3.33
CA ASN A 91 13.61 3.91 -3.46
C ASN A 91 14.01 2.50 -3.89
N ASN A 92 13.07 1.57 -3.92
CA ASN A 92 13.34 0.17 -4.21
C ASN A 92 12.12 -0.50 -4.83
N ASN A 93 12.30 -1.64 -5.50
CA ASN A 93 11.21 -2.37 -6.09
C ASN A 93 10.47 -3.15 -5.00
N TRP A 94 9.45 -2.50 -4.46
CA TRP A 94 8.60 -3.06 -3.42
C TRP A 94 7.14 -2.76 -3.77
N LEU A 95 6.26 -3.75 -3.70
CA LEU A 95 4.83 -3.62 -3.99
C LEU A 95 3.99 -4.51 -3.08
N PHE A 96 2.76 -4.09 -2.82
CA PHE A 96 1.86 -4.74 -1.87
C PHE A 96 0.45 -4.88 -2.45
N GLY A 97 -0.02 -6.13 -2.57
CA GLY A 97 -1.34 -6.51 -3.06
C GLY A 97 -1.52 -6.44 -4.58
N TYR A 98 -0.93 -5.46 -5.26
CA TYR A 98 -1.38 -5.07 -6.61
C TYR A 98 -0.23 -4.88 -7.60
N HIS A 99 -0.26 -5.57 -8.75
CA HIS A 99 0.73 -5.39 -9.81
C HIS A 99 0.29 -5.91 -11.19
N ALA A 100 0.48 -5.08 -12.22
CA ALA A 100 0.29 -5.42 -13.63
C ALA A 100 -1.11 -6.00 -13.93
N ALA A 101 -2.15 -5.31 -13.43
CA ALA A 101 -3.55 -5.71 -13.56
C ALA A 101 -3.94 -7.04 -12.89
N PHE A 102 -3.20 -7.45 -11.85
CA PHE A 102 -3.56 -8.57 -10.98
C PHE A 102 -3.51 -8.15 -9.52
N GLU A 103 -4.34 -8.80 -8.70
CA GLU A 103 -4.34 -8.71 -7.24
C GLU A 103 -3.52 -9.85 -6.62
N ASP A 104 -3.45 -9.92 -5.29
CA ASP A 104 -2.68 -10.90 -4.52
C ASP A 104 -1.18 -10.92 -4.85
N ARG A 105 -0.60 -9.81 -5.31
CA ARG A 105 0.82 -9.74 -5.66
C ARG A 105 1.65 -9.01 -4.63
N PHE A 106 2.71 -9.66 -4.17
CA PHE A 106 3.60 -9.15 -3.14
C PHE A 106 5.06 -9.39 -3.54
N TYR A 107 5.82 -8.29 -3.63
CA TYR A 107 7.24 -8.32 -3.96
C TYR A 107 7.99 -7.36 -3.05
N PHE A 108 8.97 -7.86 -2.30
CA PHE A 108 9.68 -7.10 -1.26
C PHE A 108 11.20 -6.96 -1.53
N GLU A 109 11.61 -6.72 -2.79
CA GLU A 109 12.93 -7.08 -3.37
C GLU A 109 13.06 -8.55 -3.79
N GLY A 110 11.92 -9.19 -4.00
CA GLY A 110 11.77 -10.56 -4.46
C GLY A 110 10.33 -11.02 -4.28
N TRP A 111 9.87 -11.96 -5.11
CA TRP A 111 8.48 -12.42 -5.08
C TRP A 111 8.20 -13.21 -3.80
N VAL A 112 7.27 -12.70 -2.99
CA VAL A 112 6.65 -13.45 -1.91
C VAL A 112 5.46 -14.24 -2.45
N HIS A 113 4.63 -13.58 -3.28
CA HIS A 113 3.48 -14.18 -3.93
C HIS A 113 3.24 -13.51 -5.30
N GLN A 114 3.09 -14.31 -6.36
CA GLN A 114 2.91 -13.83 -7.74
C GLN A 114 1.84 -14.64 -8.50
N PRO A 115 0.58 -14.68 -8.04
CA PRO A 115 -0.50 -15.31 -8.79
C PRO A 115 -0.87 -14.45 -10.01
N ASN A 116 -1.67 -15.04 -10.90
CA ASN A 116 -2.39 -14.31 -11.96
C ASN A 116 -3.85 -14.11 -11.55
N GLN A 117 -4.09 -13.76 -10.28
CA GLN A 117 -5.43 -13.56 -9.76
C GLN A 117 -6.06 -12.33 -10.40
N ALA A 118 -7.18 -12.53 -11.08
CA ALA A 118 -7.90 -11.46 -11.75
C ALA A 118 -8.42 -10.46 -10.70
N PRO A 119 -8.31 -9.15 -10.95
CA PRO A 119 -8.77 -8.14 -10.02
C PRO A 119 -10.29 -8.08 -9.99
N ASP A 120 -10.84 -7.77 -8.83
CA ASP A 120 -12.23 -7.35 -8.68
C ASP A 120 -12.33 -5.96 -8.03
N THR A 121 -13.56 -5.54 -7.72
CA THR A 121 -13.86 -4.27 -7.05
C THR A 121 -14.30 -4.45 -5.60
N ILE A 122 -14.01 -5.61 -5.01
CA ILE A 122 -14.31 -5.97 -3.63
C ILE A 122 -13.18 -5.44 -2.75
N TRP A 123 -13.54 -5.01 -1.54
CA TRP A 123 -12.58 -4.54 -0.55
C TRP A 123 -11.85 -5.71 0.08
N ASP A 124 -10.52 -5.64 0.07
CA ASP A 124 -9.67 -6.62 0.74
C ASP A 124 -8.82 -6.01 1.82
N GLN A 125 -8.70 -6.77 2.90
CA GLN A 125 -7.65 -6.57 3.88
C GLN A 125 -6.42 -7.39 3.50
N TYR A 126 -5.33 -6.71 3.15
CA TYR A 126 -4.03 -7.34 2.96
C TYR A 126 -3.17 -7.14 4.19
N THR A 127 -2.44 -8.19 4.59
CA THR A 127 -1.42 -8.13 5.63
C THR A 127 -0.12 -8.67 5.06
N GLY A 128 0.99 -8.01 5.35
CA GLY A 128 2.31 -8.55 5.08
C GLY A 128 3.28 -8.22 6.21
N SER A 129 4.11 -9.20 6.55
CA SER A 129 5.16 -9.05 7.54
C SER A 129 6.46 -9.65 7.03
N SER A 130 7.56 -9.15 7.56
CA SER A 130 8.88 -9.68 7.32
C SER A 130 9.70 -9.53 8.59
N ASN A 131 10.49 -10.54 8.94
CA ASN A 131 11.46 -10.48 10.03
C ASN A 131 12.91 -10.29 9.51
N GLY A 132 13.05 -9.88 8.25
CA GLY A 132 14.33 -9.77 7.55
C GLY A 132 14.82 -11.08 6.92
N SER A 133 14.24 -12.22 7.29
CA SER A 133 14.59 -13.54 6.73
C SER A 133 13.43 -14.25 6.05
N ILE A 134 12.23 -14.18 6.62
CA ILE A 134 10.99 -14.76 6.10
C ILE A 134 9.98 -13.64 5.98
N SER A 135 9.28 -13.61 4.84
CA SER A 135 8.14 -12.74 4.62
C SER A 135 6.88 -13.58 4.50
N THR A 136 5.80 -13.13 5.13
CA THR A 136 4.48 -13.77 5.11
C THR A 136 3.45 -12.77 4.65
N VAL A 137 2.54 -13.19 3.77
CA VAL A 137 1.46 -12.35 3.24
C VAL A 137 0.12 -13.07 3.33
N ALA A 138 -0.94 -12.31 3.56
CA ALA A 138 -2.29 -12.81 3.78
C ALA A 138 -3.35 -11.85 3.20
N ARG A 139 -4.49 -12.41 2.81
CA ARG A 139 -5.71 -11.70 2.41
C ARG A 139 -6.85 -12.12 3.33
N ASN A 140 -7.56 -11.14 3.88
CA ASN A 140 -8.73 -11.36 4.75
C ASN A 140 -8.46 -12.37 5.89
N GLY A 141 -7.26 -12.31 6.47
CA GLY A 141 -6.82 -13.18 7.55
C GLY A 141 -6.31 -14.57 7.12
N VAL A 142 -6.37 -14.92 5.84
CA VAL A 142 -5.89 -16.20 5.30
C VAL A 142 -4.52 -16.02 4.67
N GLN A 143 -3.54 -16.82 5.10
CA GLN A 143 -2.19 -16.80 4.54
C GLN A 143 -2.20 -17.22 3.07
N LEU A 144 -1.60 -16.40 2.21
CA LEU A 144 -1.40 -16.69 0.79
C LEU A 144 -0.02 -17.32 0.52
N ALA A 145 1.02 -16.80 1.18
CA ALA A 145 2.39 -17.29 1.05
C ALA A 145 3.25 -16.94 2.26
N SER A 146 4.27 -17.77 2.49
CA SER A 146 5.37 -17.47 3.43
C SER A 146 6.66 -18.05 2.87
N ASN A 147 7.68 -17.21 2.64
CA ASN A 147 8.95 -17.66 2.08
C ASN A 147 10.13 -16.76 2.48
N SER A 148 11.35 -17.24 2.22
CA SER A 148 12.58 -16.45 2.37
C SER A 148 12.91 -15.60 1.13
N CYS A 149 12.03 -15.62 0.13
CA CYS A 149 12.23 -15.01 -1.17
C CYS A 149 11.78 -13.55 -1.27
N GLY A 150 11.13 -13.01 -0.24
CA GLY A 150 10.88 -11.57 -0.13
C GLY A 150 12.15 -10.74 -0.27
N SER A 151 13.32 -11.24 0.16
CA SER A 151 14.61 -10.55 0.08
C SER A 151 15.71 -11.34 -0.63
N CYS A 152 15.38 -12.43 -1.34
CA CYS A 152 16.39 -13.36 -1.85
C CYS A 152 17.31 -12.76 -2.94
N TRP A 153 16.90 -11.68 -3.61
CA TRP A 153 17.75 -11.00 -4.59
C TRP A 153 18.80 -10.12 -3.90
N ALA A 154 18.50 -9.59 -2.70
CA ALA A 154 19.47 -8.84 -1.90
C ALA A 154 20.56 -9.73 -1.28
N LYS A 155 20.28 -11.03 -1.06
CA LYS A 155 21.24 -11.98 -0.49
C LYS A 155 22.29 -12.50 -1.48
N ARG A 156 22.15 -12.26 -2.79
CA ARG A 156 23.07 -12.81 -3.81
C ARG A 156 24.32 -11.95 -4.08
N TYR A 157 24.43 -10.77 -3.44
CA TYR A 157 25.54 -9.83 -3.68
C TYR A 157 26.45 -9.59 -2.47
N LEU A 158 26.35 -10.41 -1.42
CA LEU A 158 27.29 -10.40 -0.31
C LEU A 158 27.92 -11.79 -0.18
N SER A 159 28.92 -12.06 -1.01
CA SER A 159 29.88 -13.16 -0.87
C SER A 159 31.28 -12.63 -1.15
#